data_AF-A0A963G5M9-F1
#
_entry.id   AF-A0A963G5M9-F1
#
_cell.length_a   1.000
_cell.length_b   1.000
_cell.length_c   1.000
_cell.angle_alpha   90.00
_cell.angle_beta   90.00
_cell.angle_gamma   90.00
#
_symmetry.space_group_name_H-M   'P 1'
#
loop_
_entity.id
_entity.type
_entity.pdbx_description
1 polymer ?
#
loop_
_entity_poly.entity_id
_entity_poly.type
_entity_poly.pdbx_seq_one_letter_code
_entity_poly.pdbx_strand_id
1 'polypeptide(L)'
;SETEQIASAVTEMSATARSVAENAAEAAKFAEKADQQAEEGNHVVEKTISAIDGLAEVVANSAQVIVALRNESQNVGSVLDVIKGIAEQTNLLALNAAIEAARAGESGRGFAVVADEVRTLAQRTQSSTQEIQQIIDSLQGKAEKASKSIEDSHNRAQATVKQALDAGQALKSITQAVEHITDMNHQIASAAEEQSLVTAEVTRNVTNIHEVTEETKVTSERTSKSSQELNHSSSELKQIVSQFRV
;
A
#
# COMPACT_ATOMS: atom_id res chain seq x y z
N SER A 1 -10.85 -24.87 54.08
CA SER A 1 -9.98 -26.04 53.86
C SER A 1 -8.99 -25.75 52.73
N GLU A 2 -7.78 -26.33 52.74
CA GLU A 2 -6.86 -26.27 51.59
C GLU A 2 -7.53 -26.80 50.31
N THR A 3 -8.41 -27.82 50.42
CA THR A 3 -9.20 -28.34 49.29
C THR A 3 -10.20 -27.33 48.73
N GLU A 4 -10.80 -26.48 49.57
CA GLU A 4 -11.70 -25.41 49.11
C GLU A 4 -10.94 -24.29 48.39
N GLN A 5 -9.73 -23.95 48.87
CA GLN A 5 -8.87 -22.98 48.19
C GLN A 5 -8.44 -23.49 46.81
N ILE A 6 -8.08 -24.77 46.70
CA ILE A 6 -7.77 -25.40 45.41
C ILE A 6 -9.01 -25.39 44.50
N ALA A 7 -10.18 -25.78 44.99
CA ALA A 7 -11.41 -25.77 44.19
C ALA A 7 -11.76 -24.38 43.64
N SER A 8 -11.56 -23.32 44.44
CA SER A 8 -11.74 -21.94 44.00
C SER A 8 -10.74 -21.55 42.91
N ALA A 9 -9.45 -21.86 43.10
CA ALA A 9 -8.40 -21.55 42.11
C ALA A 9 -8.63 -22.27 40.78
N VAL A 10 -9.11 -23.52 40.83
CA VAL A 10 -9.45 -24.32 39.65
C VAL A 10 -10.69 -23.75 38.95
N THR A 11 -11.69 -23.28 39.69
CA THR A 11 -12.85 -22.59 39.10
C THR A 11 -12.44 -21.31 38.37
N GLU A 12 -11.56 -20.51 38.98
CA GLU A 12 -11.02 -19.29 38.36
C GLU A 12 -10.16 -19.61 37.12
N MET A 13 -9.38 -20.69 37.16
CA MET A 13 -8.61 -21.19 36.02
C MET A 13 -9.52 -21.57 34.84
N SER A 14 -10.65 -22.22 35.10
CA SER A 14 -11.61 -22.60 34.04
C SER A 14 -12.27 -21.37 33.41
N ALA A 15 -12.65 -20.39 34.23
CA ALA A 15 -13.18 -19.12 33.75
C ALA A 15 -12.15 -18.36 32.89
N THR A 16 -10.88 -18.36 33.31
CA THR A 16 -9.79 -17.73 32.57
C THR A 16 -9.54 -18.44 31.24
N ALA A 17 -9.52 -19.77 31.24
CA ALA A 17 -9.35 -20.57 30.02
C ALA A 17 -10.47 -20.27 29.00
N ARG A 18 -11.73 -20.21 29.44
CA ARG A 18 -12.85 -19.82 28.58
C ARG A 18 -12.68 -18.41 28.01
N SER A 19 -12.29 -17.45 28.84
CA SER A 19 -12.04 -16.07 28.39
C SER A 19 -10.89 -16.00 27.38
N VAL A 20 -9.83 -16.78 27.55
CA VAL A 20 -8.73 -16.87 26.56
C VAL A 20 -9.23 -17.44 25.24
N ALA A 21 -10.07 -18.49 25.25
CA ALA A 21 -10.65 -19.05 24.04
C ALA A 21 -11.54 -18.03 23.30
N GLU A 22 -12.38 -17.30 24.03
CA GLU A 22 -13.24 -16.25 23.47
C GLU A 22 -12.41 -15.10 22.86
N ASN A 23 -11.36 -14.65 23.56
CA ASN A 23 -10.44 -13.62 23.06
C ASN A 23 -9.67 -14.07 21.81
N ALA A 24 -9.23 -15.34 21.78
CA ALA A 24 -8.53 -15.89 20.61
C ALA A 24 -9.46 -15.98 19.39
N ALA A 25 -10.71 -16.39 19.59
CA ALA A 25 -11.72 -16.41 18.52
C ALA A 25 -12.03 -14.99 17.99
N GLU A 26 -12.11 -13.99 18.87
CA GLU A 26 -12.28 -12.60 18.46
C GLU A 26 -11.06 -12.06 17.70
N ALA A 27 -9.85 -12.38 18.17
CA ALA A 27 -8.61 -12.01 17.49
C ALA A 27 -8.49 -12.64 16.10
N ALA A 28 -8.92 -13.90 15.91
CA ALA A 28 -9.00 -14.54 14.60
C ALA A 28 -9.95 -13.78 13.65
N LYS A 29 -11.11 -13.35 14.13
CA LYS A 29 -12.05 -12.54 13.33
C LYS A 29 -11.47 -11.19 12.92
N PHE A 30 -10.70 -10.53 13.81
CA PHE A 30 -10.00 -9.29 13.45
C PHE A 30 -8.88 -9.53 12.44
N ALA A 31 -8.17 -10.66 12.55
CA ALA A 31 -7.18 -11.08 11.58
C ALA A 31 -7.82 -11.32 10.20
N GLU A 32 -8.91 -12.08 10.09
CA GLU A 32 -9.66 -12.27 8.83
C GLU A 32 -10.09 -10.93 8.21
N LYS A 33 -10.54 -9.97 9.02
CA LYS A 33 -10.91 -8.64 8.51
C LYS A 33 -9.69 -7.87 8.01
N ALA A 34 -8.55 -7.96 8.69
CA ALA A 34 -7.31 -7.34 8.25
C ALA A 34 -6.81 -7.95 6.93
N ASP A 35 -6.98 -9.27 6.74
CA ASP A 35 -6.65 -9.95 5.50
C ASP A 35 -7.49 -9.44 4.33
N GLN A 36 -8.81 -9.36 4.50
CA GLN A 36 -9.72 -8.79 3.49
C GLN A 36 -9.33 -7.35 3.11
N GLN A 37 -8.93 -6.53 4.10
CA GLN A 37 -8.48 -5.16 3.83
C GLN A 37 -7.14 -5.12 3.10
N ALA A 38 -6.23 -6.04 3.38
CA ALA A 38 -4.96 -6.16 2.67
C ALA A 38 -5.18 -6.61 1.22
N GLU A 39 -6.09 -7.57 0.99
CA GLU A 39 -6.47 -8.05 -0.34
C GLU A 39 -7.13 -6.94 -1.17
N GLU A 40 -8.08 -6.19 -0.58
CA GLU A 40 -8.68 -5.02 -1.23
C GLU A 40 -7.63 -3.96 -1.56
N GLY A 41 -6.70 -3.70 -0.63
CA GLY A 41 -5.55 -2.83 -0.87
C GLY A 41 -4.70 -3.28 -2.05
N ASN A 42 -4.45 -4.59 -2.17
CA ASN A 42 -3.67 -5.14 -3.27
C ASN A 42 -4.40 -4.95 -4.62
N HIS A 43 -5.73 -5.11 -4.63
CA HIS A 43 -6.53 -4.84 -5.82
C HIS A 43 -6.51 -3.35 -6.23
N VAL A 44 -6.48 -2.44 -5.27
CA VAL A 44 -6.30 -1.00 -5.54
C VAL A 44 -4.91 -0.71 -6.13
N VAL A 45 -3.86 -1.37 -5.63
CA VAL A 45 -2.51 -1.28 -6.18
C VAL A 45 -2.47 -1.78 -7.63
N GLU A 46 -3.07 -2.92 -7.94
CA GLU A 46 -3.14 -3.46 -9.30
C GLU A 46 -3.85 -2.51 -10.26
N LYS A 47 -4.99 -1.93 -9.84
CA LYS A 47 -5.70 -0.89 -10.61
C LYS A 47 -4.82 0.33 -10.85
N THR A 48 -4.05 0.73 -9.84
CA THR A 48 -3.13 1.86 -9.93
C THR A 48 -2.02 1.60 -10.95
N ILE A 49 -1.43 0.40 -10.95
CA ILE A 49 -0.44 -0.01 -11.96
C ILE A 49 -1.03 0.07 -13.36
N SER A 50 -2.22 -0.52 -13.57
CA SER A 50 -2.89 -0.48 -14.88
C SER A 50 -3.19 0.95 -15.36
N ALA A 51 -3.61 1.84 -14.44
CA ALA A 51 -3.84 3.25 -14.77
C ALA A 51 -2.53 3.98 -15.16
N ILE A 52 -1.42 3.66 -14.50
CA ILE A 52 -0.11 4.25 -14.82
C ILE A 52 0.41 3.72 -16.16
N ASP A 53 0.20 2.44 -16.48
CA ASP A 53 0.56 1.89 -17.79
C ASP A 53 -0.21 2.59 -18.92
N GLY A 54 -1.51 2.82 -18.74
CA GLY A 54 -2.31 3.62 -19.67
C GLY A 54 -1.81 5.06 -19.77
N LEU A 55 -1.41 5.68 -18.67
CA LEU A 55 -0.79 7.01 -18.68
C LEU A 55 0.54 7.00 -19.46
N ALA A 56 1.36 5.96 -19.31
CA ALA A 56 2.63 5.84 -20.02
C ALA A 56 2.41 5.76 -21.54
N GLU A 57 1.36 5.08 -22.00
CA GLU A 57 0.97 5.05 -23.41
C GLU A 57 0.55 6.44 -23.92
N VAL A 58 -0.27 7.18 -23.15
CA VAL A 58 -0.68 8.55 -23.51
C VAL A 58 0.52 9.50 -23.57
N VAL A 59 1.47 9.37 -22.65
CA VAL A 59 2.73 10.13 -22.63
C VAL A 59 3.59 9.79 -23.85
N ALA A 60 3.70 8.51 -24.22
CA ALA A 60 4.43 8.08 -25.41
C ALA A 60 3.81 8.62 -26.70
N ASN A 61 2.48 8.59 -26.82
CA ASN A 61 1.76 9.18 -27.96
C ASN A 61 1.97 10.71 -28.02
N SER A 62 1.93 11.39 -26.88
CA SER A 62 2.22 12.84 -26.80
C SER A 62 3.64 13.16 -27.24
N ALA A 63 4.62 12.30 -26.91
CA ALA A 63 6.01 12.44 -27.36
C ALA A 63 6.10 12.43 -28.90
N GLN A 64 5.38 11.51 -29.55
CA GLN A 64 5.36 11.40 -31.02
C GLN A 64 4.78 12.66 -31.66
N VAL A 65 3.69 13.22 -31.10
CA VAL A 65 3.09 14.46 -31.59
C VAL A 65 4.05 15.65 -31.47
N ILE A 66 4.78 15.76 -30.36
CA ILE A 66 5.77 16.83 -30.18
C ILE A 66 6.96 16.68 -31.13
N VAL A 67 7.41 15.45 -31.39
CA VAL A 67 8.45 15.18 -32.40
C VAL A 67 7.97 15.56 -33.80
N ALA A 68 6.73 15.21 -34.15
CA ALA A 68 6.13 15.61 -35.43
C ALA A 68 6.05 17.14 -35.57
N LEU A 69 5.57 17.83 -34.52
CA LEU A 69 5.50 19.30 -34.48
C LEU A 69 6.88 19.94 -34.68
N ARG A 70 7.92 19.40 -34.04
CA ARG A 70 9.30 19.86 -34.22
C ARG A 70 9.75 19.73 -35.67
N ASN A 71 9.50 18.58 -36.29
CA ASN A 71 9.87 18.32 -37.69
C ASN A 71 9.11 19.22 -38.67
N GLU A 72 7.79 19.40 -38.48
CA GLU A 72 6.98 20.31 -39.30
C GLU A 72 7.46 21.76 -39.17
N SER A 73 7.81 22.20 -37.96
CA SER A 73 8.34 23.54 -37.72
C SER A 73 9.69 23.76 -38.41
N GLN A 74 10.53 22.74 -38.45
CA GLN A 74 11.80 22.78 -39.16
C GLN A 74 11.60 22.86 -40.67
N ASN A 75 10.62 22.13 -41.21
CA ASN A 75 10.23 22.23 -42.62
C ASN A 75 9.72 23.63 -42.96
N VAL A 76 8.86 24.24 -42.12
CA VAL A 76 8.39 25.61 -42.32
C VAL A 76 9.56 26.60 -42.31
N GLY A 77 10.53 26.45 -41.40
CA GLY A 77 11.76 27.25 -41.40
C GLY A 77 12.51 27.19 -42.73
N SER A 78 12.68 25.99 -43.29
CA SER A 78 13.35 25.82 -44.60
C SER A 78 12.58 26.50 -45.76
N VAL A 79 11.25 26.51 -45.71
CA VAL A 79 10.42 27.21 -46.69
C VAL A 79 10.56 28.72 -46.55
N LEU A 80 10.63 29.24 -45.31
CA LEU A 80 10.84 30.67 -45.06
C LEU A 80 12.19 31.15 -45.58
N ASP A 81 13.25 30.34 -45.44
CA ASP A 81 14.57 30.64 -46.02
C ASP A 81 14.51 30.79 -47.55
N VAL A 82 13.74 29.95 -48.23
CA VAL A 82 13.51 30.05 -49.69
C VAL A 82 12.73 31.33 -50.02
N ILE A 83 11.66 31.65 -49.30
CA ILE A 83 10.86 32.87 -49.55
C ILE A 83 11.70 34.12 -49.30
N LYS A 84 12.51 34.13 -48.25
CA LYS A 84 13.45 35.22 -47.96
C LYS A 84 14.45 35.40 -49.11
N GLY A 85 15.00 34.31 -49.64
CA GLY A 85 15.87 34.34 -50.82
C GLY A 85 15.16 34.89 -52.07
N ILE A 86 13.90 34.50 -52.31
CA ILE A 86 13.09 35.03 -53.42
C ILE A 86 12.82 36.53 -53.23
N ALA A 87 12.50 36.97 -52.02
CA ALA A 87 12.27 38.39 -51.72
C ALA A 87 13.54 39.22 -51.94
N GLU A 88 14.71 38.73 -51.52
CA GLU A 88 15.99 39.38 -51.76
C GLU A 88 16.33 39.47 -53.27
N GLN A 89 16.11 38.39 -54.02
CA GLN A 89 16.27 38.39 -55.47
C GLN A 89 15.30 39.35 -56.16
N THR A 90 14.04 39.39 -55.72
CA THR A 90 13.01 40.29 -56.25
C THR A 90 13.36 41.74 -55.97
N ASN A 91 13.88 42.05 -54.78
CA ASN A 91 14.36 43.37 -54.41
C ASN A 91 15.56 43.82 -55.28
N LEU A 92 16.51 42.91 -55.57
CA LEU A 92 17.62 43.17 -56.49
C LEU A 92 17.15 43.38 -57.94
N LEU A 93 16.20 42.57 -58.42
CA LEU A 93 15.60 42.73 -59.74
C LEU A 93 14.87 44.07 -59.89
N ALA A 94 14.10 44.46 -58.87
CA ALA A 94 13.39 45.73 -58.82
C ALA A 94 14.36 46.92 -58.82
N LEU A 95 15.47 46.83 -58.08
CA LEU A 95 16.51 47.84 -58.10
C LEU A 95 17.13 48.01 -59.49
N ASN A 96 17.47 46.91 -60.16
CA ASN A 96 18.01 46.94 -61.52
C ASN A 96 17.00 47.55 -62.51
N ALA A 97 15.71 47.22 -62.38
CA ALA A 97 14.66 47.80 -63.20
C ALA A 97 14.49 49.32 -62.95
N ALA A 98 14.58 49.77 -61.69
CA ALA A 98 14.53 51.19 -61.36
C ALA A 98 15.73 51.96 -61.96
N ILE A 99 16.92 51.37 -61.93
CA ILE A 99 18.12 51.94 -62.57
C ILE A 99 17.93 52.07 -64.08
N GLU A 100 17.44 51.02 -64.75
CA GLU A 100 17.23 51.04 -66.20
C GLU A 100 16.09 51.99 -66.61
N ALA A 101 15.03 52.08 -65.80
CA ALA A 101 13.95 53.04 -65.99
C ALA A 101 14.43 54.50 -65.88
N ALA A 102 15.33 54.79 -64.92
CA ALA A 102 15.97 56.10 -64.82
C ALA A 102 16.84 56.41 -66.04
N ARG A 103 17.50 55.38 -66.60
CA ARG A 103 18.35 55.49 -67.80
C ARG A 103 17.55 55.79 -69.08
N ALA A 104 16.31 55.32 -69.16
CA ALA A 104 15.38 55.57 -70.27
C ALA A 104 14.71 56.96 -70.24
N GLY A 105 14.98 57.80 -69.22
CA GLY A 105 14.47 59.17 -69.14
C GLY A 105 12.94 59.25 -69.05
N GLU A 106 12.31 60.14 -69.82
CA GLU A 106 10.86 60.34 -69.79
C GLU A 106 10.06 59.09 -70.22
N SER A 107 10.59 58.27 -71.14
CA SER A 107 9.94 57.03 -71.57
C SER A 107 9.93 55.93 -70.49
N GLY A 108 10.80 56.04 -69.48
CA GLY A 108 10.93 55.08 -68.38
C GLY A 108 10.08 55.39 -67.14
N ARG A 109 9.40 56.55 -67.09
CA ARG A 109 8.67 57.01 -65.89
C ARG A 109 7.65 56.01 -65.36
N GLY A 110 6.87 55.37 -66.24
CA GLY A 110 5.90 54.35 -65.86
C GLY A 110 6.55 53.09 -65.28
N PHE A 111 7.68 52.67 -65.84
CA PHE A 111 8.45 51.52 -65.35
C PHE A 111 9.13 51.81 -64.01
N ALA A 112 9.57 53.05 -63.76
CA ALA A 112 10.17 53.44 -62.49
C ALA A 112 9.18 53.30 -61.31
N VAL A 113 7.92 53.71 -61.50
CA VAL A 113 6.87 53.57 -60.47
C VAL A 113 6.60 52.09 -60.15
N VAL A 114 6.51 51.24 -61.19
CA VAL A 114 6.31 49.80 -60.99
C VAL A 114 7.51 49.18 -60.28
N ALA A 115 8.74 49.57 -60.63
CA ALA A 115 9.95 49.07 -60.00
C ALA A 115 10.01 49.42 -58.50
N ASP A 116 9.64 50.64 -58.10
CA ASP A 116 9.60 51.02 -56.68
C ASP A 116 8.47 50.31 -55.91
N GLU A 117 7.32 50.06 -56.54
CA GLU A 117 6.23 49.28 -55.92
C GLU A 117 6.67 47.82 -55.70
N VAL A 118 7.31 47.18 -56.69
CA VAL A 118 7.86 45.82 -56.56
C VAL A 118 8.94 45.77 -55.47
N ARG A 119 9.80 46.80 -55.39
CA ARG A 119 10.82 46.91 -54.35
C ARG A 119 10.20 46.99 -52.95
N THR A 120 9.18 47.82 -52.80
CA THR A 120 8.43 47.98 -51.53
C THR A 120 7.75 46.66 -51.14
N LEU A 121 7.16 45.95 -52.10
CA LEU A 121 6.53 44.65 -51.86
C LEU A 121 7.56 43.60 -51.42
N ALA A 122 8.72 43.55 -52.07
CA ALA A 122 9.81 42.65 -51.71
C ALA A 122 10.34 42.91 -50.29
N GLN A 123 10.51 44.18 -49.90
CA GLN A 123 10.90 44.56 -48.53
C GLN A 123 9.83 44.16 -47.50
N ARG A 124 8.54 44.36 -47.81
CA ARG A 124 7.45 43.90 -46.95
C ARG A 124 7.43 42.39 -46.79
N THR A 125 7.65 41.63 -47.88
CA THR A 125 7.79 40.16 -47.82
C THR A 125 8.96 39.74 -46.94
N GLN A 126 10.11 40.41 -47.03
CA GLN A 126 11.28 40.13 -46.19
C GLN A 126 11.01 40.40 -44.70
N SER A 127 10.33 41.50 -44.38
CA SER A 127 9.91 41.81 -43.00
C SER A 127 8.96 40.76 -42.45
N SER A 128 7.93 40.38 -43.21
CA SER A 128 6.95 39.37 -42.78
C SER A 128 7.57 37.99 -42.63
N THR A 129 8.47 37.58 -43.53
CA THR A 129 9.19 36.30 -43.39
C THR A 129 10.07 36.27 -42.14
N GLN A 130 10.68 37.39 -41.78
CA GLN A 130 11.47 37.51 -40.54
C GLN A 130 10.60 37.43 -39.27
N GLU A 131 9.42 38.04 -39.27
CA GLU A 131 8.45 37.90 -38.18
C GLU A 131 7.98 36.44 -38.03
N ILE A 132 7.66 35.77 -39.14
CA ILE A 132 7.24 34.36 -39.10
C ILE A 132 8.40 33.48 -38.63
N GLN A 133 9.65 33.76 -39.03
CA GLN A 133 10.82 33.01 -38.55
C GLN A 133 10.95 33.07 -37.02
N GLN A 134 10.75 34.25 -36.41
CA GLN A 134 10.78 34.38 -34.94
C GLN A 134 9.68 33.54 -34.26
N ILE A 135 8.50 33.45 -34.88
CA ILE A 135 7.41 32.59 -34.39
C ILE A 135 7.82 31.12 -34.47
N ILE A 136 8.43 30.69 -35.58
CA ILE A 136 8.91 29.31 -35.77
C ILE A 136 10.01 28.96 -34.78
N ASP A 137 10.99 29.83 -34.56
CA ASP A 137 12.07 29.61 -33.57
C ASP A 137 11.49 29.47 -32.15
N SER A 138 10.52 30.33 -31.79
CA SER A 138 9.80 30.24 -30.52
C SER A 138 9.02 28.93 -30.39
N LEU A 139 8.40 28.47 -31.48
CA LEU A 139 7.62 27.23 -31.50
C LEU A 139 8.51 25.99 -31.37
N GLN A 140 9.66 25.97 -32.04
CA GLN A 140 10.68 24.93 -31.87
C GLN A 140 11.20 24.87 -30.44
N GLY A 141 11.51 26.01 -29.83
CA GLY A 141 11.95 26.07 -28.43
C GLY A 141 10.88 25.60 -27.44
N LYS A 142 9.60 25.86 -27.71
CA LYS A 142 8.47 25.33 -26.92
C LYS A 142 8.30 23.82 -27.11
N ALA A 143 8.44 23.31 -28.34
CA ALA A 143 8.38 21.88 -28.63
C ALA A 143 9.50 21.12 -27.91
N GLU A 144 10.72 21.65 -27.89
CA GLU A 144 11.84 21.05 -27.15
C GLU A 144 11.60 20.99 -25.64
N LYS A 145 11.10 22.08 -25.05
CA LYS A 145 10.69 22.10 -23.63
C LYS A 145 9.59 21.08 -23.34
N ALA A 146 8.59 20.98 -24.21
CA ALA A 146 7.52 19.99 -24.08
C ALA A 146 8.07 18.56 -24.15
N SER A 147 8.99 18.27 -25.09
CA SER A 147 9.65 16.97 -25.21
C SER A 147 10.37 16.57 -23.93
N LYS A 148 11.13 17.49 -23.32
CA LYS A 148 11.83 17.24 -22.06
C LYS A 148 10.87 16.98 -20.89
N SER A 149 9.75 17.70 -20.84
CA SER A 149 8.72 17.49 -19.81
C SER A 149 8.02 16.13 -19.97
N ILE A 150 7.82 15.68 -21.20
CA ILE A 150 7.25 14.36 -21.52
C ILE A 150 8.21 13.24 -21.11
N GLU A 151 9.50 13.40 -21.39
CA GLU A 151 10.54 12.45 -20.97
C GLU A 151 10.61 12.32 -19.43
N ASP A 152 10.60 13.45 -18.71
CA ASP A 152 10.53 13.44 -17.24
C ASP A 152 9.26 12.76 -16.73
N SER A 153 8.11 13.05 -17.34
CA SER A 153 6.84 12.42 -16.97
C SER A 153 6.85 10.91 -17.19
N HIS A 154 7.48 10.44 -18.27
CA HIS A 154 7.66 9.01 -18.55
C HIS A 154 8.51 8.32 -17.48
N ASN A 155 9.65 8.91 -17.13
CA ASN A 155 10.53 8.38 -16.09
C ASN A 155 9.83 8.34 -14.71
N ARG A 156 9.04 9.37 -14.39
CA ARG A 156 8.26 9.44 -13.14
C ARG A 156 7.12 8.40 -13.12
N ALA A 157 6.47 8.15 -14.26
CA ALA A 157 5.47 7.09 -14.37
C ALA A 157 6.11 5.72 -14.08
N GLN A 158 7.26 5.41 -14.70
CA GLN A 158 7.99 4.17 -14.43
C GLN A 158 8.41 4.01 -12.96
N ALA A 159 8.90 5.08 -12.34
CA ALA A 159 9.24 5.07 -10.91
C ALA A 159 8.01 4.79 -10.03
N THR A 160 6.86 5.38 -10.38
CA THR A 160 5.59 5.15 -9.66
C THR A 160 5.12 3.70 -9.81
N VAL A 161 5.25 3.08 -10.99
CA VAL A 161 4.96 1.64 -11.18
C VAL A 161 5.80 0.79 -10.22
N LYS A 162 7.11 1.06 -10.14
CA LYS A 162 8.00 0.34 -9.23
C LYS A 162 7.56 0.47 -7.77
N GLN A 163 7.22 1.68 -7.33
CA GLN A 163 6.73 1.91 -5.97
C GLN A 163 5.39 1.20 -5.69
N ALA A 164 4.50 1.16 -6.67
CA ALA A 164 3.24 0.43 -6.55
C ALA A 164 3.48 -1.08 -6.43
N LEU A 165 4.42 -1.64 -7.21
CA LEU A 165 4.81 -3.06 -7.09
C LEU A 165 5.38 -3.38 -5.70
N ASP A 166 6.25 -2.51 -5.17
CA ASP A 166 6.80 -2.68 -3.82
C ASP A 166 5.69 -2.65 -2.75
N ALA A 167 4.69 -1.76 -2.90
CA ALA A 167 3.51 -1.72 -2.03
C ALA A 167 2.65 -2.99 -2.12
N GLY A 168 2.43 -3.52 -3.33
CA GLY A 168 1.72 -4.79 -3.53
C GLY A 168 2.44 -5.97 -2.86
N GLN A 169 3.77 -6.01 -2.95
CA GLN A 169 4.57 -7.03 -2.26
C GLN A 169 4.49 -6.92 -0.73
N ALA A 170 4.44 -5.70 -0.20
CA ALA A 170 4.24 -5.48 1.23
C ALA A 170 2.86 -5.95 1.69
N LEU A 171 1.79 -5.65 0.94
CA LEU A 171 0.44 -6.12 1.22
C LEU A 171 0.33 -7.65 1.18
N LYS A 172 0.98 -8.29 0.20
CA LYS A 172 1.07 -9.75 0.15
C LYS A 172 1.76 -10.34 1.39
N SER A 173 2.82 -9.69 1.86
CA SER A 173 3.53 -10.11 3.08
C SER A 173 2.66 -9.93 4.33
N ILE A 174 1.82 -8.90 4.36
CA ILE A 174 0.82 -8.67 5.42
C ILE A 174 -0.22 -9.80 5.42
N THR A 175 -0.81 -10.14 4.28
CA THR A 175 -1.76 -11.27 4.15
C THR A 175 -1.17 -12.58 4.69
N GLN A 176 0.08 -12.91 4.32
CA GLN A 176 0.76 -14.10 4.84
C GLN A 176 0.94 -14.05 6.37
N ALA A 177 1.35 -12.90 6.91
CA ALA A 177 1.52 -12.74 8.35
C ALA A 177 0.18 -12.84 9.10
N VAL A 178 -0.90 -12.32 8.51
CA VAL A 178 -2.25 -12.39 9.07
C VAL A 178 -2.79 -13.82 9.05
N GLU A 179 -2.57 -14.57 7.98
CA GLU A 179 -2.91 -16.01 7.91
C GLU A 179 -2.25 -16.78 9.06
N HIS A 180 -0.96 -16.55 9.31
CA HIS A 180 -0.27 -17.14 10.46
C HIS A 180 -0.87 -16.72 11.81
N ILE A 181 -1.33 -15.47 11.96
CA ILE A 181 -1.99 -15.00 13.18
C ILE A 181 -3.33 -15.71 13.38
N THR A 182 -4.12 -15.89 12.33
CA THR A 182 -5.39 -16.63 12.36
C THR A 182 -5.16 -18.06 12.81
N ASP A 183 -4.17 -18.76 12.25
CA ASP A 183 -3.81 -20.13 12.63
C ASP A 183 -3.39 -20.21 14.11
N MET A 184 -2.55 -19.28 14.58
CA MET A 184 -2.14 -19.23 15.98
C MET A 184 -3.34 -19.01 16.92
N ASN A 185 -4.26 -18.13 16.55
CA ASN A 185 -5.46 -17.88 17.33
C ASN A 185 -6.37 -19.11 17.41
N HIS A 186 -6.50 -19.88 16.32
CA HIS A 186 -7.21 -21.16 16.36
C HIS A 186 -6.54 -22.15 17.31
N GLN A 187 -5.21 -22.27 17.29
CA GLN A 187 -4.48 -23.14 18.21
C GLN A 187 -4.63 -22.71 19.68
N ILE A 188 -4.59 -21.40 19.95
CA ILE A 188 -4.81 -20.86 21.30
C ILE A 188 -6.23 -21.17 21.78
N ALA A 189 -7.24 -20.99 20.93
CA ALA A 189 -8.62 -21.31 21.27
C ALA A 189 -8.79 -22.80 21.62
N SER A 190 -8.25 -23.70 20.78
CA SER A 190 -8.29 -25.14 21.05
C SER A 190 -7.54 -25.54 22.32
N ALA A 191 -6.35 -24.99 22.56
CA ALA A 191 -5.59 -25.25 23.78
C ALA A 191 -6.31 -24.76 25.04
N ALA A 192 -6.99 -23.62 24.95
CA ALA A 192 -7.78 -23.07 26.05
C ALA A 192 -9.05 -23.88 26.33
N GLU A 193 -9.71 -24.43 25.29
CA GLU A 193 -10.80 -25.40 25.45
C GLU A 193 -10.32 -26.68 26.15
N GLU A 194 -9.18 -27.23 25.72
CA GLU A 194 -8.56 -28.40 26.36
C GLU A 194 -8.21 -28.12 27.83
N GLN A 195 -7.63 -26.95 28.11
CA GLN A 195 -7.34 -26.52 29.48
C GLN A 195 -8.62 -26.43 30.33
N SER A 196 -9.74 -25.96 29.78
CA SER A 196 -11.02 -25.93 30.49
C SER A 196 -11.53 -27.34 30.83
N LEU A 197 -11.37 -28.30 29.92
CA LEU A 197 -11.72 -29.71 30.14
C LEU A 197 -10.87 -30.33 31.26
N VAL A 198 -9.55 -30.15 31.21
CA VAL A 198 -8.63 -30.63 32.26
C VAL A 198 -8.98 -30.01 33.61
N THR A 199 -9.30 -28.71 33.62
CA THR A 199 -9.67 -27.99 34.84
C THR A 199 -10.96 -28.56 35.45
N ALA A 200 -11.95 -28.92 34.64
CA ALA A 200 -13.17 -29.59 35.11
C ALA A 200 -12.89 -30.95 35.75
N GLU A 201 -11.94 -31.72 35.19
CA GLU A 201 -11.49 -32.98 35.78
C GLU A 201 -10.78 -32.77 37.13
N VAL A 202 -9.91 -31.76 37.21
CA VAL A 202 -9.22 -31.40 38.47
C VAL A 202 -10.24 -31.01 39.54
N THR A 203 -11.27 -30.22 39.21
CA THR A 203 -12.35 -29.87 40.15
C THR A 203 -13.00 -31.13 40.72
N ARG A 204 -13.33 -32.11 39.86
CA ARG A 204 -13.93 -33.37 40.28
C ARG A 204 -13.02 -34.16 41.22
N ASN A 205 -11.72 -34.21 40.91
CA ASN A 205 -10.74 -34.90 41.74
C ASN A 205 -10.58 -34.22 43.12
N VAL A 206 -10.61 -32.88 43.18
CA VAL A 206 -10.54 -32.13 44.43
C VAL A 206 -11.79 -32.35 45.30
N THR A 207 -12.98 -32.39 44.69
CA THR A 207 -14.22 -32.73 45.40
C THR A 207 -14.14 -34.15 46.00
N ASN A 208 -13.69 -35.14 45.23
CA ASN A 208 -13.52 -36.50 45.73
C ASN A 208 -12.51 -36.58 46.90
N ILE A 209 -11.39 -35.85 46.82
CA ILE A 209 -10.40 -35.78 47.91
C ILE A 209 -11.03 -35.18 49.16
N HIS A 210 -11.84 -34.13 49.00
CA HIS A 210 -12.53 -33.50 50.13
C HIS A 210 -13.49 -34.48 50.82
N GLU A 211 -14.29 -35.24 50.05
CA GLU A 211 -15.20 -36.26 50.59
C GLU A 211 -14.45 -37.36 51.35
N VAL A 212 -13.38 -37.91 50.78
CA VAL A 212 -12.54 -38.93 51.42
C VAL A 212 -11.88 -38.41 52.69
N THR A 213 -11.47 -37.13 52.70
CA THR A 213 -10.86 -36.50 53.88
C THR A 213 -11.87 -36.37 55.02
N GLU A 214 -13.13 -36.00 54.72
CA GLU A 214 -14.18 -35.92 55.74
C GLU A 214 -14.56 -37.31 56.27
N GLU A 215 -14.64 -38.33 55.40
CA GLU A 215 -14.86 -39.72 55.83
C GLU A 215 -13.71 -40.23 56.73
N THR A 216 -12.47 -39.88 56.37
CA THR A 216 -11.27 -40.23 57.16
C THR A 216 -11.32 -39.57 58.55
N LYS A 217 -11.72 -38.29 58.62
CA LYS A 217 -11.89 -37.57 59.88
C LYS A 217 -12.93 -38.25 60.77
N VAL A 218 -14.12 -38.57 60.24
CA VAL A 218 -15.17 -39.29 60.97
C VAL A 218 -14.67 -40.67 61.45
N THR A 219 -13.97 -41.40 60.60
CA THR A 219 -13.40 -42.71 60.95
C THR A 219 -12.33 -42.60 62.04
N SER A 220 -11.50 -41.56 61.99
CA SER A 220 -10.48 -41.28 63.01
C SER A 220 -11.09 -40.90 64.36
N GLU A 221 -12.14 -40.08 64.36
CA GLU A 221 -12.92 -39.74 65.57
C GLU A 221 -13.54 -41.00 66.20
N ARG A 222 -14.14 -41.87 65.38
CA ARG A 222 -14.68 -43.15 65.84
C ARG A 222 -13.59 -44.07 66.41
N THR A 223 -12.44 -44.15 65.75
CA THR A 223 -11.30 -44.97 66.21
C THR A 223 -10.73 -44.45 67.52
N SER A 224 -10.65 -43.13 67.69
CA SER A 224 -10.25 -42.48 68.94
C SER A 224 -11.20 -42.84 70.08
N LYS A 225 -12.53 -42.76 69.83
CA LYS A 225 -13.56 -43.14 70.81
C LYS A 225 -13.46 -44.61 71.21
N SER A 226 -13.35 -45.53 70.25
CA SER A 226 -13.19 -46.95 70.54
C SER A 226 -11.88 -47.23 71.31
N SER A 227 -10.81 -46.49 71.05
CA SER A 227 -9.56 -46.61 71.81
C SER A 227 -9.70 -46.14 73.27
N GLN A 228 -10.52 -45.09 73.51
CA GLN A 228 -10.86 -44.64 74.86
C GLN A 228 -11.68 -45.69 75.62
N GLU A 229 -12.70 -46.27 74.97
CA GLU A 229 -13.52 -47.35 75.54
C GLU A 229 -12.65 -48.58 75.88
N LEU A 230 -11.74 -48.98 74.98
CA LEU A 230 -10.86 -50.11 75.19
C LEU A 230 -9.87 -49.88 76.35
N ASN A 231 -9.33 -48.66 76.48
CA ASN A 231 -8.51 -48.27 77.63
C ASN A 231 -9.31 -48.31 78.94
N HIS A 232 -10.57 -47.87 78.93
CA HIS A 232 -11.44 -47.93 80.09
C HIS A 232 -11.68 -49.38 80.53
N SER A 233 -12.11 -50.25 79.62
CA SER A 233 -12.30 -51.68 79.90
C SER A 233 -11.01 -52.38 80.35
N SER A 234 -9.86 -52.01 79.78
CA SER A 234 -8.56 -52.54 80.23
C SER A 234 -8.21 -52.10 81.65
N SER A 235 -8.59 -50.88 82.05
CA SER A 235 -8.41 -50.39 83.42
C SER A 235 -9.32 -51.12 84.41
N GLU A 236 -10.59 -51.34 84.05
CA GLU A 236 -11.53 -52.13 84.84
C GLU A 236 -11.03 -53.57 85.03
N LEU A 237 -10.59 -54.23 83.96
CA LEU A 237 -9.99 -55.56 84.02
C LEU A 237 -8.77 -55.60 84.95
N LYS A 238 -7.87 -54.60 84.88
CA LYS A 238 -6.72 -54.50 85.79
C LYS A 238 -7.16 -54.42 87.25
N GLN A 239 -8.19 -53.62 87.54
CA GLN A 239 -8.73 -53.43 88.89
C GLN A 239 -9.36 -54.72 89.43
N ILE A 240 -10.09 -55.45 88.59
CA ILE A 240 -10.64 -56.77 88.93
C ILE A 240 -9.51 -57.77 89.22
N VAL A 241 -8.51 -57.86 88.34
CA VAL A 241 -7.38 -58.79 88.52
C VAL A 241 -6.56 -58.45 89.78
N SER A 242 -6.39 -57.17 90.12
CA SER A 242 -5.67 -56.80 91.35
C SER A 242 -6.40 -57.19 92.63
N GLN A 243 -7.74 -57.32 92.61
CA GLN A 243 -8.51 -57.85 93.74
C GLN A 243 -8.25 -59.35 93.99
N PHE A 244 -7.86 -60.11 92.97
CA PHE A 244 -7.55 -61.54 93.07
C PHE A 244 -6.07 -61.84 93.34
N ARG A 245 -5.22 -60.81 93.38
CA ARG A 245 -3.79 -60.94 93.63
C ARG A 245 -3.52 -60.77 95.14
N VAL A 246 -3.56 -61.89 95.87
CA VAL A 246 -3.15 -62.03 97.28
C VAL A 246 -1.63 -62.04 97.40
#